data_AF-A0A2R6VY47-F1
#
_entry.id   AF-A0A2R6VY47-F1
#
_cell.length_a   1.000
_cell.length_b   1.000
_cell.length_c   1.000
_cell.angle_alpha   90.00
_cell.angle_beta   90.00
_cell.angle_gamma   90.00
#
_symmetry.space_group_name_H-M   'P 1'
#
loop_
_entity.id
_entity.type
_entity.pdbx_description
1 polymer ?
#
loop_
_entity_poly.entity_id
_entity_poly.type
_entity_poly.pdbx_seq_one_letter_code
_entity_poly.pdbx_strand_id
1 'polypeptide(L)'
;MQHTIMPLQHLVSFGLNLVSRAFEFQADAFARKLGYADSLRGLIKLQEESLSAMNTNPWYSAYHYSHPPLVERLQALDKYTKKDE
;
A
#
# COMPACT_ATOMS: atom_id res chain seq x y z
N MET A 1 -10.14 31.48 3.66
CA MET A 1 -10.22 30.47 4.75
C MET A 1 -9.55 29.15 4.41
N GLN A 2 -9.55 28.69 3.14
CA GLN A 2 -8.89 27.43 2.74
C GLN A 2 -7.36 27.40 2.97
N HIS A 3 -6.66 28.52 2.72
CA HIS A 3 -5.18 28.55 2.76
C HIS A 3 -4.57 28.52 4.17
N THR A 4 -5.31 28.88 5.21
CA THR A 4 -4.80 28.91 6.59
C THR A 4 -4.71 27.51 7.22
N ILE A 5 -5.58 26.60 6.77
CA ILE A 5 -5.69 25.21 7.27
C ILE A 5 -4.88 24.22 6.42
N MET A 6 -4.41 24.65 5.25
CA MET A 6 -3.67 23.84 4.29
C MET A 6 -2.45 23.10 4.89
N PRO A 7 -1.56 23.73 5.69
CA PRO A 7 -0.42 23.01 6.27
C PRO A 7 -0.87 21.93 7.28
N LEU A 8 -1.93 22.20 8.03
CA LEU A 8 -2.52 21.21 8.94
C LEU A 8 -3.14 20.04 8.17
N GLN A 9 -3.85 20.32 7.07
CA GLN A 9 -4.40 19.28 6.21
C GLN A 9 -3.32 18.37 5.64
N HIS A 10 -2.20 18.90 5.17
CA HIS A 10 -1.11 18.05 4.65
C HIS A 10 -0.52 17.13 5.72
N LEU A 11 -0.35 17.62 6.95
CA LEU A 11 0.15 16.81 8.06
C LEU A 11 -0.84 15.71 8.46
N VAL A 12 -2.13 16.05 8.57
CA VAL A 12 -3.18 15.09 8.88
C VAL A 12 -3.33 14.05 7.77
N SER A 13 -3.36 14.49 6.50
CA SER A 13 -3.42 13.60 5.34
C SER A 13 -2.21 12.66 5.27
N PHE A 14 -1.02 13.15 5.57
CA PHE A 14 0.17 12.30 5.64
C PHE A 14 0.04 11.24 6.74
N GLY A 15 -0.38 11.63 7.96
CA GLY A 15 -0.61 10.69 9.05
C GLY A 15 -1.68 9.65 8.71
N LEU A 16 -2.79 10.06 8.09
CA LEU A 16 -3.84 9.16 7.62
C LEU A 16 -3.35 8.23 6.51
N ASN A 17 -2.54 8.72 5.57
CA ASN A 17 -1.94 7.88 4.53
C ASN A 17 -1.07 6.77 5.14
N LEU A 18 -0.28 7.07 6.18
CA LEU A 18 0.51 6.06 6.88
C LEU A 18 -0.35 5.00 7.57
N VAL A 19 -1.44 5.40 8.22
CA VAL A 19 -2.38 4.48 8.87
C VAL A 19 -3.08 3.60 7.83
N SER A 20 -3.56 4.18 6.74
CA SER A 20 -4.16 3.46 5.61
C SER A 20 -3.21 2.44 5.02
N ARG A 21 -1.93 2.81 4.82
CA ARG A 21 -0.89 1.87 4.36
C ARG A 21 -0.70 0.70 5.33
N ALA A 22 -0.72 0.95 6.64
CA ALA A 22 -0.63 -0.13 7.63
C ALA A 22 -1.83 -1.09 7.57
N PHE A 23 -3.03 -0.58 7.32
CA PHE A 23 -4.23 -1.41 7.16
C PHE A 23 -4.20 -2.27 5.89
N GLU A 24 -3.66 -1.76 4.78
CA GLU A 24 -3.45 -2.55 3.56
C GLU A 24 -2.54 -3.77 3.84
N PHE A 25 -1.42 -3.57 4.54
CA PHE A 25 -0.53 -4.67 4.89
C PHE A 25 -1.17 -5.68 5.86
N GLN A 26 -2.02 -5.22 6.78
CA GLN A 26 -2.78 -6.10 7.66
C GLN A 26 -3.83 -6.91 6.89
N ALA A 27 -4.51 -6.29 5.93
CA ALA A 27 -5.45 -6.97 5.06
C ALA A 27 -4.77 -8.04 4.18
N ASP A 28 -3.60 -7.73 3.62
CA ASP A 28 -2.79 -8.67 2.84
C ASP A 28 -2.34 -9.87 3.70
N ALA A 29 -1.89 -9.60 4.93
CA ALA A 29 -1.51 -10.64 5.88
C ALA A 29 -2.72 -11.51 6.30
N PHE A 30 -3.90 -10.91 6.45
CA PHE A 30 -5.14 -11.63 6.77
C PHE A 30 -5.60 -12.52 5.61
N ALA A 31 -5.61 -12.01 4.38
CA ALA A 31 -5.95 -12.78 3.18
C ALA A 31 -4.98 -13.97 3.00
N ARG A 32 -3.70 -13.76 3.29
CA ARG A 32 -2.69 -14.82 3.31
C ARG A 32 -2.98 -15.88 4.36
N LYS A 33 -3.30 -15.49 5.60
CA LYS A 33 -3.65 -16.42 6.69
C LYS A 33 -4.86 -17.31 6.35
N LEU A 34 -5.77 -16.82 5.50
CA LEU A 34 -6.92 -17.56 5.00
C LEU A 34 -6.60 -18.47 3.79
N GLY A 35 -5.37 -18.45 3.28
CA GLY A 35 -4.95 -19.27 2.13
C GLY A 35 -5.21 -18.61 0.76
N TYR A 36 -5.60 -17.33 0.71
CA TYR A 36 -5.84 -16.60 -0.54
C TYR A 36 -4.58 -15.90 -1.10
N ALA A 37 -3.39 -16.36 -0.71
CA ALA A 37 -2.12 -15.77 -1.14
C ALA A 37 -1.96 -15.77 -2.67
N ASP A 38 -2.37 -16.85 -3.34
CA ASP A 38 -2.32 -16.94 -4.80
C ASP A 38 -3.37 -16.06 -5.49
N SER A 39 -4.54 -15.88 -4.88
CA SER A 39 -5.57 -14.97 -5.37
C SER A 39 -5.13 -13.50 -5.31
N LEU A 40 -4.25 -13.15 -4.37
CA LEU A 40 -3.66 -11.80 -4.30
C LEU A 40 -2.79 -11.47 -5.52
N ARG A 41 -2.27 -12.46 -6.26
CA ARG A 41 -1.57 -12.21 -7.54
C ARG A 41 -2.51 -11.60 -8.59
N GLY A 42 -3.83 -11.75 -8.44
CA GLY A 42 -4.82 -11.06 -9.27
C GLY A 42 -4.75 -9.53 -9.17
N LEU A 43 -4.20 -8.99 -8.08
CA LEU A 43 -3.95 -7.54 -7.94
C LEU A 43 -2.93 -7.02 -8.96
N ILE A 44 -2.03 -7.88 -9.47
CA ILE A 44 -1.10 -7.52 -10.55
C ILE A 44 -1.87 -7.15 -11.81
N LYS A 45 -2.88 -7.94 -12.15
CA LYS A 45 -3.73 -7.70 -13.32
C LYS A 45 -4.56 -6.42 -13.16
N LEU A 46 -5.12 -6.18 -11.97
CA LEU A 46 -5.84 -4.94 -11.67
C LEU A 46 -4.93 -3.71 -11.79
N GLN A 47 -3.69 -3.82 -11.30
CA GLN A 47 -2.69 -2.74 -11.39
C GLN A 47 -2.28 -2.46 -12.84
N GLU A 48 -2.13 -3.51 -13.66
CA GLU A 48 -1.82 -3.43 -15.09
C GLU A 48 -2.95 -2.72 -15.85
N GLU A 49 -4.21 -3.09 -15.59
CA GLU A 49 -5.39 -2.43 -16.16
C GLU A 49 -5.51 -0.97 -15.73
N SER A 50 -5.08 -0.64 -14.51
CA SER A 50 -5.06 0.73 -13.98
C SER A 50 -3.89 1.59 -14.51
N LEU A 51 -2.94 1.02 -15.27
CA LEU A 51 -1.70 1.68 -15.74
C LEU A 51 -0.98 2.46 -14.63
N SER A 52 -1.08 1.96 -13.40
CA SER A 52 -0.64 2.70 -12.22
C SER A 52 0.87 2.55 -12.01
N ALA A 53 1.51 3.60 -11.49
CA ALA A 53 2.96 3.72 -11.46
C ALA A 53 3.63 2.59 -10.65
N MET A 54 4.33 1.70 -11.37
CA MET A 54 4.91 0.48 -10.80
C MET A 54 6.20 0.74 -10.00
N ASN A 55 7.01 1.71 -10.42
CA ASN A 55 8.27 2.07 -9.75
C ASN A 55 8.20 3.51 -9.24
N THR A 56 7.68 3.67 -8.04
CA THR A 56 7.61 4.98 -7.37
C THR A 56 8.62 5.02 -6.24
N ASN A 57 9.28 6.17 -6.06
CA ASN A 57 10.22 6.33 -4.96
C ASN A 57 9.48 6.15 -3.61
N PRO A 58 10.03 5.38 -2.64
CA PRO A 58 9.35 5.11 -1.38
C PRO A 58 8.93 6.36 -0.59
N TRP A 59 9.73 7.43 -0.64
CA TRP A 59 9.41 8.69 0.04
C TRP A 59 8.28 9.45 -0.65
N TYR A 60 8.28 9.44 -1.97
CA TYR A 60 7.21 10.04 -2.76
C TYR A 60 5.90 9.27 -2.56
N SER A 61 5.95 7.94 -2.58
CA SER A 61 4.78 7.10 -2.37
C SER A 61 4.20 7.28 -0.96
N ALA A 62 5.05 7.38 0.06
CA ALA A 62 4.64 7.59 1.45
C ALA A 62 3.89 8.90 1.65
N TYR A 63 4.27 9.94 0.91
CA TYR A 63 3.66 11.24 1.04
C TYR A 63 2.38 11.40 0.20
N HIS A 64 2.41 10.95 -1.05
CA HIS A 64 1.34 11.23 -2.02
C HIS A 64 0.30 10.13 -2.19
N TYR A 65 0.63 8.86 -1.88
CA TYR A 65 -0.30 7.76 -2.06
C TYR A 65 -0.87 7.27 -0.74
N SER A 66 -2.19 7.12 -0.72
CA SER A 66 -2.93 6.50 0.38
C SER A 66 -2.69 5.00 0.49
N HIS A 67 -2.29 4.35 -0.60
CA HIS A 67 -1.99 2.91 -0.67
C HIS A 67 -0.53 2.69 -1.03
N PRO A 68 0.12 1.65 -0.47
CA PRO A 68 1.49 1.30 -0.85
C PRO A 68 1.48 0.77 -2.30
N PRO A 69 2.53 1.06 -3.09
CA PRO A 69 2.64 0.54 -4.45
C PRO A 69 2.67 -0.99 -4.45
N LEU A 70 2.17 -1.59 -5.54
CA LEU A 70 2.05 -3.04 -5.66
C LEU A 70 3.37 -3.78 -5.39
N VAL A 71 4.50 -3.20 -5.82
CA VAL A 71 5.83 -3.79 -5.60
C VAL A 71 6.14 -3.95 -4.10
N GLU A 72 5.78 -2.97 -3.26
CA GLU A 72 5.97 -3.07 -1.80
C GLU A 72 5.05 -4.13 -1.19
N ARG A 73 3.81 -4.25 -1.68
CA ARG A 73 2.85 -5.28 -1.21
C ARG A 73 3.32 -6.69 -1.57
N LEU A 74 3.75 -6.91 -2.81
CA LEU A 74 4.29 -8.19 -3.26
C LEU A 74 5.57 -8.56 -2.50
N GLN A 75 6.49 -7.61 -2.28
CA GLN A 75 7.67 -7.85 -1.46
C GLN A 75 7.32 -8.20 -0.01
N ALA A 76 6.29 -7.57 0.56
CA ALA A 76 5.82 -7.92 1.90
C ALA A 76 5.28 -9.35 1.93
N LEU A 77 4.44 -9.74 0.96
CA LEU A 77 3.92 -11.10 0.84
C LEU A 77 5.04 -12.14 0.71
N ASP A 78 6.02 -11.92 -0.17
CA ASP A 78 7.16 -12.83 -0.37
C ASP A 78 8.01 -12.96 0.89
N LYS A 79 8.23 -11.87 1.64
CA LYS A 79 8.93 -11.90 2.93
C LYS A 79 8.19 -12.73 3.98
N TYR A 80 6.86 -12.69 3.99
CA TYR A 80 6.06 -13.51 4.89
C TYR A 80 6.08 -14.99 4.49
N THR A 81 6.06 -15.31 3.20
CA THR A 81 6.19 -16.71 2.73
C THR A 81 7.51 -17.34 3.21
N LYS A 82 8.64 -16.63 3.08
CA LYS A 82 9.96 -17.12 3.54
C LYS A 82 10.10 -17.28 5.05
N LYS A 83 9.21 -16.69 5.85
CA LYS A 83 9.28 -16.76 7.32
C LYS A 83 8.52 -17.98 7.86
N ASP A 84 7.57 -18.49 7.09
CA ASP A 84 6.70 -19.60 7.49
C ASP A 84 7.19 -20.97 6.94
N GLU A 85 8.21 -20.96 6.07
CA GLU A 85 9.05 -22.12 5.70
C GLU A 85 10.21 -22.30 6.69
#